data_AF-A0A840S507-F1
#
_entry.id   AF-A0A840S507-F1
#
_cell.length_a   1.000
_cell.length_b   1.000
_cell.length_c   1.000
_cell.angle_alpha   90.00
_cell.angle_beta   90.00
_cell.angle_gamma   90.00
#
_symmetry.space_group_name_H-M   'P 1'
#
loop_
_entity.id
_entity.type
_entity.pdbx_description
1 polymer ?
#
loop_
_entity_poly.entity_id
_entity_poly.type
_entity_poly.pdbx_seq_one_letter_code
_entity_poly.pdbx_strand_id
1 'polypeptide(L)'
;MPPLLDALGTAVRLLPCLSLVLFCLPAAANDGRNRYEQGLAAELVHWHAPVSAQGGYRVLAEDMAGGADGDPAYRWVNRHALALTRWASHRTVQQLGLAPLPYPVFDLASENADTPLQITDQGARGRHPGGSHDGGYNLDLGYYMTSEQGKLERPDYAACTEHHRPKADGGWEDAHQCTGPADRLDTPRQTLFLLELLRVHRERFGSQLIEAIGIDAQVRAAVLAQARAWGLRRQHGSSAAAVAELDRLFASSPYEGWATSHHHHIHLRLRPLDPSGPHREALRALLEQDRDLEARLLAAPDAEAGGAQAGCALLTELSSYALNRTVSLRLHGAACKLQSGSLRFRWAGGDWQAPRDPLQPRFHALPAAAGASSSTALAEAAFTLADGRIVQLRRNVALPAQPGWLRVRAEPRDFVAQVQPDGEARLLRVDFPPAHRVLIDKLELVLRRAGSATLERLPIHPAQPQLRLPEGEGQARIELLEVEVGLSRRIRWRLPVGF
;
A
#
# COMPACT_ATOMS: atom_id res chain seq x y z
N MET A 1 2.38 64.73 29.89
CA MET A 1 1.37 63.82 29.31
C MET A 1 1.33 64.02 27.80
N PRO A 2 1.94 63.12 27.01
CA PRO A 2 1.52 62.79 25.66
C PRO A 2 0.78 61.42 25.65
N PRO A 3 -0.01 61.11 24.61
CA PRO A 3 -1.13 60.20 24.72
C PRO A 3 -0.73 58.73 24.47
N LEU A 4 -1.23 57.87 25.35
CA LEU A 4 -1.19 56.40 25.31
C LEU A 4 -2.06 55.77 24.19
N LEU A 5 -2.53 56.57 23.22
CA LEU A 5 -3.56 56.17 22.25
C LEU A 5 -3.01 55.62 20.92
N ASP A 6 -1.72 55.77 20.62
CA ASP A 6 -1.16 55.26 19.36
C ASP A 6 -0.73 53.78 19.42
N ALA A 7 -0.64 53.18 20.61
CA ALA A 7 -0.25 51.76 20.75
C ALA A 7 -1.41 50.78 20.48
N LEU A 8 -2.66 51.22 20.62
CA LEU A 8 -3.86 50.38 20.37
C LEU A 8 -4.26 50.35 18.89
N GLY A 9 -3.90 51.37 18.11
CA GLY A 9 -4.21 51.44 16.66
C GLY A 9 -3.44 50.43 15.82
N THR A 10 -2.23 50.05 16.24
CA THR A 10 -1.37 49.10 15.52
C THR A 10 -1.74 47.64 15.81
N ALA A 11 -2.25 47.35 17.02
CA ALA A 11 -2.70 46.00 17.39
C ALA A 11 -3.99 45.58 16.66
N VAL A 12 -4.90 46.52 16.39
CA VAL A 12 -6.17 46.24 15.69
C VAL A 12 -5.99 46.05 14.18
N ARG A 13 -4.93 46.61 13.59
CA ARG A 13 -4.61 46.42 12.15
C ARG A 13 -3.83 45.13 11.85
N LEU A 14 -3.22 44.50 12.85
CA LEU A 14 -2.56 43.20 12.70
C LEU A 14 -3.53 42.02 12.88
N LEU A 15 -4.65 42.19 13.57
CA LEU A 15 -5.67 41.15 13.74
C LEU A 15 -6.27 40.61 12.42
N PRO A 16 -6.64 41.44 11.42
CA PRO A 16 -7.16 40.91 10.16
C PRO A 16 -6.07 40.25 9.30
N CYS A 17 -4.80 40.69 9.40
CA CYS A 17 -3.68 40.03 8.72
C CYS A 17 -3.30 38.70 9.38
N LEU A 18 -3.37 38.59 10.72
CA LEU A 18 -3.18 37.32 11.41
C LEU A 18 -4.36 36.37 11.14
N SER A 19 -5.58 36.89 11.01
CA SER A 19 -6.77 36.11 10.61
C SER A 19 -6.62 35.58 9.18
N LEU A 20 -6.22 36.43 8.22
CA LEU A 20 -5.94 36.00 6.85
C LEU A 20 -4.75 35.04 6.76
N VAL A 21 -3.71 35.18 7.58
CA VAL A 21 -2.61 34.19 7.63
C VAL A 21 -3.06 32.88 8.30
N LEU A 22 -3.94 32.92 9.31
CA LEU A 22 -4.52 31.72 9.94
C LEU A 22 -5.59 31.03 9.07
N PHE A 23 -6.26 31.75 8.16
CA PHE A 23 -7.19 31.20 7.16
C PHE A 23 -6.53 30.90 5.80
N CYS A 24 -5.29 31.38 5.56
CA CYS A 24 -4.42 31.00 4.44
C CYS A 24 -3.33 30.00 4.84
N LEU A 25 -3.29 29.55 6.11
CA LEU A 25 -2.74 28.24 6.41
C LEU A 25 -3.61 27.25 5.65
N PRO A 26 -3.09 26.53 4.63
CA PRO A 26 -3.91 25.57 3.90
C PRO A 26 -4.53 24.65 4.93
N ALA A 27 -5.87 24.66 5.00
CA ALA A 27 -6.63 23.70 5.77
C ALA A 27 -6.16 22.30 5.32
N ALA A 28 -5.29 21.72 6.13
CA ALA A 28 -4.70 20.38 6.08
C ALA A 28 -4.56 19.76 4.67
N ALA A 29 -3.50 20.16 3.97
CA ALA A 29 -2.83 19.28 3.02
C ALA A 29 -2.46 17.96 3.74
N ASN A 30 -3.05 16.84 3.29
CA ASN A 30 -2.91 15.45 3.78
C ASN A 30 -1.87 15.21 4.88
N ASP A 31 -2.37 14.82 6.04
CA ASP A 31 -1.69 14.63 7.32
C ASP A 31 -1.10 13.22 7.49
N GLY A 32 -1.09 12.41 6.43
CA GLY A 32 -0.64 11.02 6.44
C GLY A 32 -1.37 10.18 7.50
N ARG A 33 -2.70 10.31 7.56
CA ARG A 33 -3.56 9.54 8.47
C ARG A 33 -3.96 8.19 7.90
N ASN A 34 -3.94 7.18 8.77
CA ASN A 34 -4.52 5.86 8.55
C ASN A 34 -6.05 5.94 8.53
N ARG A 35 -6.63 5.84 7.33
CA ARG A 35 -8.08 5.88 7.12
C ARG A 35 -8.78 4.56 7.47
N TYR A 36 -8.03 3.49 7.66
CA TYR A 36 -8.54 2.24 8.20
C TYR A 36 -8.73 2.32 9.72
N GLU A 37 -7.90 3.10 10.42
CA GLU A 37 -7.93 3.31 11.88
C GLU A 37 -8.49 4.68 12.32
N GLN A 38 -9.43 5.26 11.55
CA GLN A 38 -10.18 6.47 11.95
C GLN A 38 -9.31 7.71 12.25
N GLY A 39 -8.16 7.87 11.59
CA GLY A 39 -7.45 9.16 11.58
C GLY A 39 -6.22 9.29 12.49
N LEU A 40 -5.63 8.19 12.95
CA LEU A 40 -4.27 8.21 13.51
C LEU A 40 -3.24 8.44 12.39
N ALA A 41 -2.08 9.03 12.68
CA ALA A 41 -1.01 9.10 11.69
C ALA A 41 -0.54 7.67 11.34
N ALA A 42 -0.46 7.37 10.04
CA ALA A 42 0.05 6.11 9.55
C ALA A 42 1.56 6.04 9.77
N GLU A 43 2.01 4.97 10.44
CA GLU A 43 3.41 4.56 10.45
C GLU A 43 3.55 3.40 9.46
N LEU A 44 4.20 3.68 8.33
CA LEU A 44 4.41 2.72 7.26
C LEU A 44 5.90 2.49 7.05
N VAL A 45 6.25 1.30 6.59
CA VAL A 45 7.58 0.96 6.11
C VAL A 45 7.52 0.64 4.63
N HIS A 46 8.61 0.89 3.91
CA HIS A 46 8.72 0.53 2.51
C HIS A 46 9.14 -0.93 2.33
N TRP A 47 8.41 -1.68 1.52
CA TRP A 47 8.75 -3.06 1.18
C TRP A 47 9.81 -3.09 0.08
N HIS A 48 11.06 -3.32 0.48
CA HIS A 48 12.21 -3.40 -0.42
C HIS A 48 12.44 -4.82 -0.99
N ALA A 49 13.24 -4.89 -2.06
CA ALA A 49 13.69 -6.15 -2.63
C ALA A 49 14.30 -7.08 -1.56
N PRO A 50 14.11 -8.41 -1.65
CA PRO A 50 14.74 -9.31 -0.69
C PRO A 50 16.26 -9.20 -0.81
N VAL A 51 16.95 -9.29 0.33
CA VAL A 51 18.41 -9.21 0.41
C VAL A 51 19.14 -10.45 -0.13
N SER A 52 18.40 -11.53 -0.40
CA SER A 52 18.85 -12.82 -0.94
C SER A 52 17.65 -13.54 -1.56
N ALA A 53 17.89 -14.45 -2.52
CA ALA A 53 16.84 -15.29 -3.11
C ALA A 53 16.11 -16.15 -2.05
N GLN A 54 16.78 -16.45 -0.93
CA GLN A 54 16.22 -17.17 0.21
C GLN A 54 15.09 -16.41 0.93
N GLY A 55 14.85 -15.14 0.60
CA GLY A 55 13.68 -14.39 1.06
C GLY A 55 12.35 -14.92 0.51
N GLY A 56 12.36 -15.60 -0.65
CA GLY A 56 11.19 -16.31 -1.18
C GLY A 56 10.12 -15.44 -1.83
N TYR A 57 10.43 -14.17 -2.13
CA TYR A 57 9.58 -13.25 -2.88
C TYR A 57 10.45 -12.43 -3.85
N ARG A 58 9.85 -11.57 -4.66
CA ARG A 58 10.56 -10.53 -5.42
C ARG A 58 9.75 -9.24 -5.47
N VAL A 59 10.39 -8.16 -5.89
CA VAL A 59 9.73 -6.89 -6.17
C VAL A 59 9.97 -6.53 -7.63
N LEU A 60 8.98 -5.93 -8.29
CA LEU A 60 9.10 -5.46 -9.66
C LEU A 60 9.75 -4.05 -9.70
N ALA A 61 10.31 -3.64 -10.83
CA ALA A 61 10.89 -2.30 -10.92
C ALA A 61 9.82 -1.21 -11.11
N GLU A 62 8.74 -1.56 -11.77
CA GLU A 62 7.64 -0.69 -12.21
C GLU A 62 6.41 -1.55 -12.52
N ASP A 63 5.29 -0.89 -12.87
CA ASP A 63 4.14 -1.58 -13.45
C ASP A 63 4.50 -2.26 -14.76
N MET A 64 3.99 -3.47 -14.96
CA MET A 64 4.25 -4.27 -16.15
C MET A 64 2.95 -4.79 -16.76
N ALA A 65 3.02 -5.21 -18.04
CA ALA A 65 1.96 -6.01 -18.65
C ALA A 65 1.70 -7.32 -17.85
N GLY A 66 0.58 -8.00 -18.10
CA GLY A 66 0.24 -9.24 -17.39
C GLY A 66 -0.38 -9.03 -16.02
N GLY A 67 -1.05 -7.89 -15.78
CA GLY A 67 -1.71 -7.59 -14.51
C GLY A 67 -0.75 -7.31 -13.34
N ALA A 68 0.45 -6.81 -13.62
CA ALA A 68 1.49 -6.57 -12.62
C ALA A 68 1.54 -5.11 -12.15
N ASP A 69 1.02 -4.86 -10.94
CA ASP A 69 1.05 -3.57 -10.27
C ASP A 69 2.35 -3.39 -9.45
N GLY A 70 3.43 -3.05 -10.14
CA GLY A 70 4.80 -3.11 -9.62
C GLY A 70 5.42 -1.76 -9.21
N ASP A 71 4.66 -0.66 -9.19
CA ASP A 71 5.21 0.67 -8.87
C ASP A 71 5.78 0.74 -7.42
N PRO A 72 7.09 1.06 -7.24
CA PRO A 72 7.69 1.23 -5.92
C PRO A 72 7.02 2.28 -5.03
N ALA A 73 6.27 3.24 -5.60
CA ALA A 73 5.53 4.26 -4.85
C ALA A 73 4.36 3.69 -4.04
N TYR A 74 3.89 2.49 -4.37
CA TYR A 74 2.74 1.83 -3.71
C TYR A 74 3.13 0.64 -2.84
N ARG A 75 4.40 0.56 -2.42
CA ARG A 75 4.92 -0.51 -1.56
C ARG A 75 5.01 -0.12 -0.08
N TRP A 76 4.13 0.77 0.37
CA TRP A 76 4.08 1.15 1.77
C TRP A 76 3.14 0.24 2.53
N VAL A 77 3.63 -0.26 3.67
CA VAL A 77 2.97 -1.35 4.38
C VAL A 77 3.15 -1.19 5.87
N ASN A 78 2.24 -1.73 6.67
CA ASN A 78 2.48 -1.83 8.10
C ASN A 78 3.60 -2.83 8.39
N ARG A 79 4.45 -2.50 9.37
CA ARG A 79 5.64 -3.28 9.72
C ARG A 79 5.33 -4.73 10.06
N HIS A 80 4.20 -5.01 10.71
CA HIS A 80 3.87 -6.39 11.09
C HIS A 80 3.37 -7.22 9.90
N ALA A 81 2.72 -6.58 8.93
CA ALA A 81 2.31 -7.24 7.71
C ALA A 81 3.54 -7.65 6.88
N LEU A 82 4.53 -6.76 6.76
CA LEU A 82 5.84 -7.07 6.18
C LEU A 82 6.54 -8.24 6.89
N ALA A 83 6.61 -8.19 8.22
CA ALA A 83 7.27 -9.23 9.02
C ALA A 83 6.59 -10.60 8.87
N LEU A 84 5.25 -10.63 8.89
CA LEU A 84 4.47 -11.85 8.70
C LEU A 84 4.77 -12.51 7.36
N THR A 85 4.69 -11.73 6.27
CA THR A 85 4.83 -12.23 4.91
C THR A 85 6.25 -12.69 4.63
N ARG A 86 7.27 -11.88 4.95
CA ARG A 86 8.69 -12.25 4.77
C ARG A 86 9.03 -13.53 5.50
N TRP A 87 8.51 -13.68 6.72
CA TRP A 87 8.71 -14.88 7.51
C TRP A 87 8.06 -16.10 6.83
N ALA A 88 6.80 -16.00 6.39
CA ALA A 88 6.10 -17.10 5.74
C ALA A 88 6.79 -17.51 4.42
N SER A 89 7.26 -16.55 3.64
CA SER A 89 7.97 -16.77 2.37
C SER A 89 9.30 -17.47 2.57
N HIS A 90 10.07 -17.05 3.57
CA HIS A 90 11.31 -17.73 3.93
C HIS A 90 11.06 -19.16 4.41
N ARG A 91 10.02 -19.39 5.22
CA ARG A 91 9.62 -20.73 5.66
C ARG A 91 9.26 -21.63 4.47
N THR A 92 8.54 -21.10 3.49
CA THR A 92 8.25 -21.81 2.24
C THR A 92 9.52 -22.25 1.52
N VAL A 93 10.49 -21.34 1.36
CA VAL A 93 11.78 -21.65 0.74
C VAL A 93 12.56 -22.70 1.54
N GLN A 94 12.59 -22.60 2.87
CA GLN A 94 13.29 -23.57 3.71
C GLN A 94 12.77 -25.01 3.54
N GLN A 95 11.47 -25.16 3.27
CA GLN A 95 10.81 -26.47 3.17
C GLN A 95 10.78 -27.02 1.75
N LEU A 96 10.61 -26.17 0.74
CA LEU A 96 10.39 -26.58 -0.65
C LEU A 96 11.52 -26.13 -1.60
N GLY A 97 12.53 -25.43 -1.09
CA GLY A 97 13.58 -24.82 -1.91
C GLY A 97 13.10 -23.57 -2.65
N LEU A 98 14.04 -22.95 -3.36
CA LEU A 98 13.79 -21.74 -4.16
C LEU A 98 12.68 -21.98 -5.19
N ALA A 99 11.75 -21.04 -5.28
CA ALA A 99 10.76 -21.02 -6.35
C ALA A 99 11.44 -20.66 -7.68
N PRO A 100 11.06 -21.29 -8.80
CA PRO A 100 11.53 -20.83 -10.12
C PRO A 100 11.05 -19.40 -10.38
N LEU A 101 9.81 -19.08 -10.01
CA LEU A 101 9.23 -17.74 -10.05
C LEU A 101 8.61 -17.43 -8.68
N PRO A 102 9.37 -16.79 -7.77
CA PRO A 102 8.85 -16.31 -6.49
C PRO A 102 7.72 -15.30 -6.72
N TYR A 103 6.77 -15.22 -5.78
CA TYR A 103 5.71 -14.25 -5.95
C TYR A 103 6.25 -12.81 -6.00
N PRO A 104 5.77 -11.98 -6.94
CA PRO A 104 6.01 -10.56 -6.93
C PRO A 104 5.15 -9.86 -5.88
N VAL A 105 5.70 -8.84 -5.23
CA VAL A 105 4.91 -7.87 -4.44
C VAL A 105 4.27 -6.89 -5.41
N PHE A 106 2.95 -6.81 -5.39
CA PHE A 106 2.16 -5.85 -6.16
C PHE A 106 1.77 -4.64 -5.29
N ASP A 107 0.59 -4.06 -5.52
CA ASP A 107 0.10 -2.89 -4.81
C ASP A 107 -0.14 -3.19 -3.32
N LEU A 108 0.48 -2.37 -2.47
CA LEU A 108 0.21 -2.27 -1.04
C LEU A 108 -0.52 -0.94 -0.83
N ALA A 109 -0.11 -0.11 0.12
CA ALA A 109 -0.61 1.26 0.23
C ALA A 109 0.31 2.28 -0.47
N SER A 110 -0.26 3.43 -0.83
CA SER A 110 0.50 4.65 -1.05
C SER A 110 1.12 5.16 0.27
N GLU A 111 2.13 6.02 0.21
CA GLU A 111 2.83 6.51 1.42
C GLU A 111 1.91 7.27 2.40
N ASN A 112 0.84 7.89 1.91
CA ASN A 112 -0.22 8.53 2.71
C ASN A 112 -1.24 7.53 3.28
N ALA A 113 -0.94 6.23 3.24
CA ALA A 113 -1.80 5.13 3.67
C ALA A 113 -3.14 5.02 2.91
N ASP A 114 -3.23 5.62 1.72
CA ASP A 114 -4.37 5.48 0.83
C ASP A 114 -4.20 4.33 -0.16
N THR A 115 -5.35 3.86 -0.62
CA THR A 115 -5.47 3.04 -1.82
C THR A 115 -4.74 3.70 -3.01
N PRO A 116 -3.85 2.98 -3.71
CA PRO A 116 -3.09 3.50 -4.85
C PRO A 116 -3.94 4.17 -5.94
N LEU A 117 -3.42 5.27 -6.48
CA LEU A 117 -3.98 6.04 -7.59
C LEU A 117 -2.98 6.09 -8.73
N GLN A 118 -3.44 5.83 -9.96
CA GLN A 118 -2.65 6.06 -11.15
C GLN A 118 -2.82 7.51 -11.57
N ILE A 119 -1.76 8.31 -11.49
CA ILE A 119 -1.77 9.71 -11.91
C ILE A 119 -1.05 9.82 -13.26
N THR A 120 -1.80 10.21 -14.29
CA THR A 120 -1.29 10.37 -15.67
C THR A 120 -1.62 11.76 -16.22
N ASP A 121 -1.09 12.09 -17.39
CA ASP A 121 -1.47 13.31 -18.12
C ASP A 121 -2.97 13.36 -18.47
N GLN A 122 -3.64 12.19 -18.53
CA GLN A 122 -5.08 12.07 -18.76
C GLN A 122 -5.91 12.27 -17.49
N GLY A 123 -5.26 12.43 -16.33
CA GLY A 123 -5.89 12.58 -15.03
C GLY A 123 -5.58 11.43 -14.08
N ALA A 124 -6.21 11.49 -12.91
CA ALA A 124 -6.17 10.41 -11.92
C ALA A 124 -7.08 9.26 -12.36
N ARG A 125 -6.72 8.04 -11.96
CA ARG A 125 -7.57 6.86 -12.04
C ARG A 125 -7.35 6.01 -10.79
N GLY A 126 -8.41 5.56 -10.13
CA GLY A 126 -8.29 4.52 -9.11
C GLY A 126 -7.68 3.24 -9.68
N ARG A 127 -6.56 2.76 -9.10
CA ARG A 127 -5.99 1.45 -9.46
C ARG A 127 -6.84 0.31 -8.91
N HIS A 128 -7.39 0.54 -7.72
CA HIS A 128 -8.21 -0.41 -6.99
C HIS A 128 -9.53 0.21 -6.55
N PRO A 129 -10.55 -0.61 -6.21
CA PRO A 129 -11.74 -0.13 -5.53
C PRO A 129 -11.40 0.63 -4.24
N GLY A 130 -12.18 1.67 -3.92
CA GLY A 130 -11.90 2.51 -2.77
C GLY A 130 -11.85 1.78 -1.44
N GLY A 131 -10.75 1.99 -0.72
CA GLY A 131 -10.56 1.45 0.61
C GLY A 131 -10.06 0.01 0.65
N SER A 132 -9.73 -0.59 -0.50
CA SER A 132 -9.17 -1.94 -0.53
C SER A 132 -7.69 -1.98 -0.16
N HIS A 133 -6.93 -0.87 -0.26
CA HIS A 133 -5.50 -0.84 0.05
C HIS A 133 -5.10 0.13 1.18
N ASP A 134 -6.07 0.60 1.95
CA ASP A 134 -5.81 1.62 2.97
C ASP A 134 -5.03 1.06 4.18
N GLY A 135 -4.28 1.93 4.85
CA GLY A 135 -3.64 1.64 6.14
C GLY A 135 -2.39 0.75 6.10
N GLY A 136 -2.01 0.24 4.93
CA GLY A 136 -0.90 -0.70 4.80
C GLY A 136 -1.18 -2.09 5.39
N TYR A 137 -2.46 -2.45 5.56
CA TYR A 137 -2.90 -3.75 6.06
C TYR A 137 -3.46 -4.68 4.99
N ASN A 138 -3.57 -4.17 3.77
CA ASN A 138 -4.11 -4.87 2.62
C ASN A 138 -3.02 -4.96 1.56
N LEU A 139 -2.78 -6.16 1.07
CA LEU A 139 -1.59 -6.48 0.29
C LEU A 139 -1.96 -7.34 -0.90
N ASP A 140 -1.67 -6.85 -2.11
CA ASP A 140 -1.68 -7.70 -3.29
C ASP A 140 -0.30 -8.37 -3.42
N LEU A 141 -0.31 -9.69 -3.30
CA LEU A 141 0.88 -10.53 -3.45
C LEU A 141 0.61 -11.46 -4.61
N GLY A 142 1.43 -11.40 -5.65
CA GLY A 142 1.31 -12.30 -6.79
C GLY A 142 1.32 -13.78 -6.37
N TYR A 143 1.06 -14.67 -7.30
CA TYR A 143 1.18 -16.09 -7.03
C TYR A 143 2.62 -16.58 -7.13
N TYR A 144 2.94 -17.66 -6.41
CA TYR A 144 4.09 -18.49 -6.80
C TYR A 144 3.75 -19.19 -8.12
N MET A 145 4.60 -19.06 -9.12
CA MET A 145 4.32 -19.50 -10.48
C MET A 145 5.33 -20.55 -10.95
N THR A 146 4.87 -21.43 -11.84
CA THR A 146 5.74 -22.33 -12.61
C THR A 146 6.15 -21.71 -13.95
N SER A 147 5.36 -20.76 -14.47
CA SER A 147 5.62 -20.07 -15.73
C SER A 147 4.95 -18.69 -15.78
N GLU A 148 5.65 -17.70 -16.33
CA GLU A 148 5.11 -16.38 -16.73
C GLU A 148 4.77 -16.32 -18.23
N GLN A 149 4.79 -17.47 -18.92
CA GLN A 149 4.43 -17.53 -20.32
C GLN A 149 2.92 -17.65 -20.47
N GLY A 150 2.30 -16.52 -20.79
CA GLY A 150 0.89 -16.43 -21.12
C GLY A 150 0.56 -16.87 -22.55
N LYS A 151 -0.74 -16.95 -22.82
CA LYS A 151 -1.28 -17.17 -24.17
C LYS A 151 -1.07 -15.95 -25.06
N LEU A 152 -1.32 -14.75 -24.52
CA LEU A 152 -1.25 -13.48 -25.25
C LEU A 152 -0.15 -12.55 -24.73
N GLU A 153 0.25 -12.68 -23.47
CA GLU A 153 1.17 -11.76 -22.80
C GLU A 153 2.41 -12.48 -22.26
N ARG A 154 3.55 -11.75 -22.23
CA ARG A 154 4.83 -12.21 -21.67
C ARG A 154 5.60 -10.98 -21.14
N PRO A 155 5.84 -10.85 -19.82
CA PRO A 155 5.38 -11.75 -18.76
C PRO A 155 3.86 -11.68 -18.56
N ASP A 156 3.31 -12.74 -18.01
CA ASP A 156 1.91 -12.87 -17.64
C ASP A 156 1.84 -13.51 -16.25
N TYR A 157 1.26 -12.80 -15.28
CA TYR A 157 1.27 -13.18 -13.88
C TYR A 157 0.00 -13.93 -13.44
N ALA A 158 -0.91 -14.24 -14.37
CA ALA A 158 -2.13 -14.95 -14.04
C ALA A 158 -1.84 -16.42 -13.71
N ALA A 159 -2.52 -16.98 -12.71
CA ALA A 159 -2.35 -18.37 -12.28
C ALA A 159 -2.75 -19.40 -13.35
N CYS A 160 -3.48 -18.98 -14.39
CA CYS A 160 -4.09 -19.81 -15.42
C CYS A 160 -3.77 -19.29 -16.83
N THR A 161 -3.53 -20.17 -17.79
CA THR A 161 -3.30 -19.80 -19.20
C THR A 161 -4.56 -19.18 -19.83
N GLU A 162 -5.73 -19.70 -19.48
CA GLU A 162 -7.03 -19.21 -19.98
C GLU A 162 -7.64 -18.24 -18.96
N HIS A 163 -7.44 -16.96 -19.21
CA HIS A 163 -8.02 -15.82 -18.48
C HIS A 163 -8.29 -14.65 -19.43
N HIS A 164 -8.36 -14.87 -20.74
CA HIS A 164 -8.71 -13.82 -21.70
C HIS A 164 -10.10 -14.07 -22.28
N ARG A 165 -10.83 -12.99 -22.58
CA ARG A 165 -12.11 -13.06 -23.30
C ARG A 165 -12.08 -12.19 -24.56
N PRO A 166 -12.80 -12.58 -25.63
CA PRO A 166 -12.87 -11.79 -26.84
C PRO A 166 -13.64 -10.49 -26.61
N LYS A 167 -13.13 -9.39 -27.18
CA LYS A 167 -13.80 -8.09 -27.26
C LYS A 167 -14.71 -8.04 -28.49
N ALA A 168 -15.67 -7.10 -28.45
CA ALA A 168 -16.59 -6.88 -29.58
C ALA A 168 -15.88 -6.40 -30.86
N ASP A 169 -14.70 -5.79 -30.72
CA ASP A 169 -13.85 -5.31 -31.83
C ASP A 169 -12.93 -6.41 -32.39
N GLY A 170 -13.04 -7.65 -31.92
CA GLY A 170 -12.21 -8.79 -32.34
C GLY A 170 -10.87 -8.88 -31.60
N GLY A 171 -10.56 -7.96 -30.68
CA GLY A 171 -9.42 -8.06 -29.78
C GLY A 171 -9.65 -9.04 -28.62
N TRP A 172 -8.68 -9.09 -27.72
CA TRP A 172 -8.80 -9.81 -26.45
C TRP A 172 -8.68 -8.83 -25.28
N GLU A 173 -9.35 -9.12 -24.19
CA GLU A 173 -9.09 -8.49 -22.90
C GLU A 173 -8.84 -9.54 -21.85
N ASP A 174 -8.05 -9.13 -20.87
CA ASP A 174 -7.96 -9.77 -19.58
C ASP A 174 -9.36 -9.95 -18.99
N ALA A 175 -9.75 -11.20 -18.81
CA ALA A 175 -10.93 -11.55 -18.05
C ALA A 175 -10.56 -11.42 -16.59
N HIS A 176 -11.39 -10.73 -15.85
CA HIS A 176 -11.27 -10.54 -14.40
C HIS A 176 -11.01 -11.82 -13.55
N GLN A 177 -11.15 -13.04 -14.08
CA GLN A 177 -10.90 -14.31 -13.37
C GLN A 177 -10.30 -15.38 -14.28
N CYS A 178 -9.78 -16.44 -13.67
CA CYS A 178 -9.45 -17.65 -14.41
C CYS A 178 -10.69 -18.27 -15.06
N THR A 179 -10.64 -18.53 -16.37
CA THR A 179 -11.67 -19.24 -17.12
C THR A 179 -11.32 -20.72 -17.33
N GLY A 180 -10.05 -21.08 -17.14
CA GLY A 180 -9.55 -22.46 -17.09
C GLY A 180 -8.88 -22.79 -15.75
N PRO A 181 -8.30 -24.01 -15.62
CA PRO A 181 -7.55 -24.41 -14.42
C PRO A 181 -6.37 -23.47 -14.14
N ALA A 182 -5.98 -23.36 -12.86
CA ALA A 182 -4.76 -22.66 -12.43
C ALA A 182 -3.47 -23.45 -12.78
N ASP A 183 -3.27 -23.70 -14.07
CA ASP A 183 -2.23 -24.57 -14.64
C ASP A 183 -0.80 -23.99 -14.56
N ARG A 184 -0.67 -22.68 -14.32
CA ARG A 184 0.62 -22.00 -14.14
C ARG A 184 0.98 -21.75 -12.67
N LEU A 185 0.10 -22.10 -11.73
CA LEU A 185 0.32 -21.96 -10.29
C LEU A 185 1.33 -23.01 -9.79
N ASP A 186 2.36 -22.57 -9.05
CA ASP A 186 3.15 -23.45 -8.19
C ASP A 186 2.35 -23.80 -6.94
N THR A 187 1.44 -24.75 -7.11
CA THR A 187 0.44 -25.13 -6.11
C THR A 187 1.08 -25.55 -4.78
N PRO A 188 2.15 -26.38 -4.74
CA PRO A 188 2.84 -26.69 -3.48
C PRO A 188 3.35 -25.45 -2.75
N ARG A 189 4.10 -24.55 -3.42
CA ARG A 189 4.66 -23.37 -2.74
C ARG A 189 3.58 -22.39 -2.28
N GLN A 190 2.58 -22.13 -3.12
CA GLN A 190 1.45 -21.29 -2.75
C GLN A 190 0.70 -21.85 -1.53
N THR A 191 0.45 -23.16 -1.51
CA THR A 191 -0.24 -23.82 -0.40
C THR A 191 0.56 -23.72 0.89
N LEU A 192 1.87 -23.95 0.84
CA LEU A 192 2.73 -23.86 2.03
C LEU A 192 2.81 -22.44 2.57
N PHE A 193 2.96 -21.45 1.70
CA PHE A 193 2.97 -20.04 2.09
C PHE A 193 1.71 -19.66 2.88
N LEU A 194 0.53 -20.02 2.35
CA LEU A 194 -0.75 -19.77 3.02
C LEU A 194 -0.90 -20.54 4.34
N LEU A 195 -0.38 -21.77 4.43
CA LEU A 195 -0.34 -22.55 5.67
C LEU A 195 0.58 -21.93 6.72
N GLU A 196 1.74 -21.39 6.35
CA GLU A 196 2.65 -20.70 7.28
C GLU A 196 2.05 -19.37 7.77
N LEU A 197 1.36 -18.61 6.90
CA LEU A 197 0.55 -17.46 7.34
C LEU A 197 -0.51 -17.87 8.36
N LEU A 198 -1.28 -18.93 8.06
CA LEU A 198 -2.31 -19.47 8.95
C LEU A 198 -1.70 -19.93 10.29
N ARG A 199 -0.51 -20.52 10.25
CA ARG A 199 0.16 -21.00 11.46
C ARG A 199 0.46 -19.85 12.42
N VAL A 200 1.02 -18.74 11.93
CA VAL A 200 1.27 -17.55 12.76
C VAL A 200 -0.05 -16.95 13.26
N HIS A 201 -1.05 -16.84 12.37
CA HIS A 201 -2.39 -16.37 12.72
C HIS A 201 -2.98 -17.12 13.92
N ARG A 202 -2.89 -18.45 13.92
CA ARG A 202 -3.44 -19.31 14.99
C ARG A 202 -2.56 -19.32 16.23
N GLU A 203 -1.29 -19.70 16.06
CA GLU A 203 -0.41 -20.02 17.19
C GLU A 203 0.01 -18.78 17.98
N ARG A 204 0.14 -17.63 17.31
CA ARG A 204 0.63 -16.39 17.96
C ARG A 204 -0.47 -15.38 18.23
N PHE A 205 -1.48 -15.33 17.38
CA PHE A 205 -2.51 -14.29 17.43
C PHE A 205 -3.91 -14.84 17.70
N GLY A 206 -4.05 -16.13 18.05
CA GLY A 206 -5.34 -16.72 18.45
C GLY A 206 -6.44 -16.57 17.40
N SER A 207 -6.06 -16.62 16.12
CA SER A 207 -6.93 -16.39 14.96
C SER A 207 -7.55 -14.99 14.85
N GLN A 208 -6.83 -13.96 15.34
CA GLN A 208 -7.30 -12.56 15.31
C GLN A 208 -6.49 -11.65 14.37
N LEU A 209 -5.55 -12.19 13.60
CA LEU A 209 -4.69 -11.37 12.71
C LEU A 209 -5.23 -11.22 11.28
N ILE A 210 -5.49 -12.31 10.58
CA ILE A 210 -5.93 -12.32 9.19
C ILE A 210 -7.44 -12.14 9.18
N GLU A 211 -7.93 -11.15 8.44
CA GLU A 211 -9.37 -10.89 8.29
C GLU A 211 -9.94 -11.71 7.13
N ALA A 212 -9.29 -11.61 5.96
CA ALA A 212 -9.71 -12.28 4.74
C ALA A 212 -8.51 -12.46 3.79
N ILE A 213 -8.65 -13.41 2.87
CA ILE A 213 -7.72 -13.64 1.77
C ILE A 213 -8.54 -13.69 0.48
N GLY A 214 -8.49 -12.62 -0.31
CA GLY A 214 -8.98 -12.58 -1.67
C GLY A 214 -8.19 -13.53 -2.55
N ILE A 215 -8.86 -14.41 -3.28
CA ILE A 215 -8.20 -15.43 -4.10
C ILE A 215 -9.13 -15.87 -5.23
N ASP A 216 -8.54 -16.15 -6.40
CA ASP A 216 -9.28 -16.72 -7.52
C ASP A 216 -9.86 -18.10 -7.18
N ALA A 217 -11.05 -18.40 -7.68
CA ALA A 217 -11.76 -19.65 -7.37
C ALA A 217 -11.00 -20.91 -7.79
N GLN A 218 -10.30 -20.88 -8.93
CA GLN A 218 -9.50 -22.01 -9.43
C GLN A 218 -8.24 -22.21 -8.59
N VAL A 219 -7.61 -21.11 -8.17
CA VAL A 219 -6.48 -21.14 -7.24
C VAL A 219 -6.92 -21.69 -5.88
N ARG A 220 -8.04 -21.21 -5.31
CA ARG A 220 -8.61 -21.75 -4.07
C ARG A 220 -8.81 -23.26 -4.15
N ALA A 221 -9.41 -23.74 -5.24
CA ALA A 221 -9.65 -25.16 -5.44
C ALA A 221 -8.33 -25.97 -5.44
N ALA A 222 -7.31 -25.50 -6.17
CA ALA A 222 -5.99 -26.13 -6.23
C ALA A 222 -5.30 -26.16 -4.85
N VAL A 223 -5.27 -25.03 -4.15
CA VAL A 223 -4.66 -24.89 -2.82
C VAL A 223 -5.33 -25.80 -1.78
N LEU A 224 -6.67 -25.82 -1.73
CA LEU A 224 -7.39 -26.65 -0.77
C LEU A 224 -7.24 -28.15 -1.07
N ALA A 225 -7.20 -28.54 -2.35
CA ALA A 225 -6.92 -29.91 -2.74
C ALA A 225 -5.52 -30.35 -2.28
N GLN A 226 -4.50 -29.52 -2.51
CA GLN A 226 -3.13 -29.75 -2.06
C GLN A 226 -3.02 -29.83 -0.54
N ALA A 227 -3.65 -28.90 0.18
CA ALA A 227 -3.65 -28.88 1.64
C ALA A 227 -4.32 -30.14 2.22
N ARG A 228 -5.45 -30.58 1.66
CA ARG A 228 -6.12 -31.85 2.05
C ARG A 228 -5.21 -33.05 1.81
N ALA A 229 -4.56 -33.13 0.65
CA ALA A 229 -3.63 -34.20 0.32
C ALA A 229 -2.44 -34.24 1.30
N TRP A 230 -1.89 -33.09 1.69
CA TRP A 230 -0.87 -33.00 2.74
C TRP A 230 -1.40 -33.38 4.12
N GLY A 231 -2.65 -33.05 4.45
CA GLY A 231 -3.28 -33.45 5.70
C GLY A 231 -3.39 -34.96 5.85
N LEU A 232 -3.76 -35.67 4.78
CA LEU A 232 -3.79 -37.14 4.76
C LEU A 232 -2.40 -37.75 4.97
N ARG A 233 -1.35 -37.09 4.47
CA ARG A 233 0.06 -37.50 4.62
C ARG A 233 0.75 -36.95 5.88
N ARG A 234 0.05 -36.16 6.71
CA ARG A 234 0.60 -35.45 7.88
C ARG A 234 1.84 -34.59 7.54
N GLN A 235 1.81 -33.91 6.39
CA GLN A 235 2.91 -33.08 5.90
C GLN A 235 2.66 -31.59 6.19
N HIS A 236 3.76 -30.86 6.44
CA HIS A 236 3.79 -29.40 6.52
C HIS A 236 2.75 -28.78 7.49
N GLY A 237 2.41 -29.48 8.57
CA GLY A 237 1.43 -29.01 9.55
C GLY A 237 -0.02 -28.93 9.04
N SER A 238 -0.31 -29.45 7.84
CA SER A 238 -1.68 -29.48 7.33
C SER A 238 -2.56 -30.45 8.12
N SER A 239 -3.80 -30.04 8.40
CA SER A 239 -4.81 -30.81 9.11
C SER A 239 -6.20 -30.43 8.62
N ALA A 240 -7.22 -31.25 8.93
CA ALA A 240 -8.61 -30.94 8.58
C ALA A 240 -9.05 -29.57 9.15
N ALA A 241 -8.64 -29.24 10.37
CA ALA A 241 -8.92 -27.95 11.00
C ALA A 241 -8.20 -26.79 10.28
N ALA A 242 -6.94 -26.97 9.88
CA ALA A 242 -6.21 -25.95 9.12
C ALA A 242 -6.84 -25.71 7.73
N VAL A 243 -7.24 -26.76 7.04
CA VAL A 243 -7.94 -26.67 5.75
C VAL A 243 -9.27 -25.92 5.90
N ALA A 244 -10.07 -26.28 6.91
CA ALA A 244 -11.37 -25.63 7.16
C ALA A 244 -11.21 -24.14 7.49
N GLU A 245 -10.17 -23.78 8.24
CA GLU A 245 -9.89 -22.38 8.59
C GLU A 245 -9.37 -21.57 7.40
N LEU A 246 -8.47 -22.12 6.58
CA LEU A 246 -8.07 -21.53 5.30
C LEU A 246 -9.29 -21.28 4.41
N ASP A 247 -10.14 -22.29 4.26
CA ASP A 247 -11.35 -22.21 3.43
C ASP A 247 -12.33 -21.13 3.92
N ARG A 248 -12.42 -20.93 5.24
CA ARG A 248 -13.21 -19.85 5.85
C ARG A 248 -12.61 -18.47 5.63
N LEU A 249 -11.29 -18.35 5.60
CA LEU A 249 -10.59 -17.08 5.36
C LEU A 249 -10.61 -16.67 3.88
N PHE A 250 -10.79 -17.62 2.96
CA PHE A 250 -10.84 -17.32 1.52
C PHE A 250 -12.12 -16.58 1.13
N ALA A 251 -11.95 -15.33 0.72
CA ALA A 251 -12.97 -14.50 0.08
C ALA A 251 -12.89 -14.71 -1.44
N SER A 252 -13.67 -15.67 -1.92
CA SER A 252 -13.78 -15.98 -3.36
C SER A 252 -15.24 -16.21 -3.74
N SER A 253 -16.17 -15.58 -3.01
CA SER A 253 -17.61 -15.68 -3.25
C SER A 253 -18.07 -14.68 -4.33
N PRO A 254 -18.89 -15.09 -5.32
CA PRO A 254 -19.43 -14.18 -6.33
C PRO A 254 -20.23 -13.03 -5.71
N TYR A 255 -20.81 -13.26 -4.53
CA TYR A 255 -21.62 -12.27 -3.80
C TYR A 255 -20.77 -11.19 -3.12
N GLU A 256 -19.50 -11.48 -2.86
CA GLU A 256 -18.58 -10.52 -2.23
C GLU A 256 -17.91 -9.63 -3.29
N GLY A 257 -17.97 -10.01 -4.58
CA GLY A 257 -17.28 -9.33 -5.68
C GLY A 257 -15.80 -9.74 -5.85
N TRP A 258 -15.32 -10.67 -5.03
CA TRP A 258 -13.90 -11.12 -5.01
C TRP A 258 -13.64 -12.36 -5.87
N ALA A 259 -14.66 -13.20 -6.08
CA ALA A 259 -14.55 -14.43 -6.89
C ALA A 259 -14.17 -14.19 -8.34
N THR A 260 -14.45 -12.98 -8.81
CA THR A 260 -14.33 -12.58 -10.18
C THR A 260 -13.14 -11.63 -10.36
N SER A 261 -12.14 -11.71 -9.50
CA SER A 261 -10.90 -10.93 -9.49
C SER A 261 -9.76 -11.81 -8.95
N HIS A 262 -8.55 -11.27 -8.76
CA HIS A 262 -7.44 -11.96 -8.08
C HIS A 262 -6.86 -13.17 -8.82
N HIS A 263 -7.01 -13.27 -10.14
CA HIS A 263 -6.36 -14.36 -10.89
C HIS A 263 -4.86 -14.12 -11.11
N HIS A 264 -4.35 -12.91 -10.81
CA HIS A 264 -2.91 -12.55 -10.81
C HIS A 264 -2.23 -12.61 -9.42
N HIS A 265 -3.00 -12.50 -8.34
CA HIS A 265 -2.47 -12.34 -6.98
C HIS A 265 -3.47 -12.83 -5.93
N ILE A 266 -3.00 -13.07 -4.70
CA ILE A 266 -3.88 -13.01 -3.53
C ILE A 266 -3.99 -11.57 -3.03
N HIS A 267 -5.13 -11.22 -2.47
CA HIS A 267 -5.29 -10.01 -1.68
C HIS A 267 -5.37 -10.38 -0.20
N LEU A 268 -4.30 -10.15 0.54
CA LEU A 268 -4.22 -10.45 1.97
C LEU A 268 -4.69 -9.23 2.77
N ARG A 269 -5.74 -9.40 3.57
CA ARG A 269 -6.23 -8.36 4.48
C ARG A 269 -5.98 -8.72 5.94
N LEU A 270 -5.25 -7.85 6.64
CA LEU A 270 -4.92 -8.00 8.05
C LEU A 270 -5.72 -7.04 8.92
N ARG A 271 -5.94 -7.45 10.16
CA ARG A 271 -6.51 -6.61 11.21
C ARG A 271 -5.42 -5.71 11.81
N PRO A 272 -5.80 -4.51 12.27
CA PRO A 272 -4.87 -3.67 12.98
C PRO A 272 -4.60 -4.30 14.36
N LEU A 273 -3.35 -4.24 14.81
CA LEU A 273 -2.98 -4.73 16.13
C LEU A 273 -2.63 -3.55 17.03
N ASP A 274 -3.31 -3.43 18.17
CA ASP A 274 -2.94 -2.49 19.21
C ASP A 274 -1.57 -2.88 19.80
N PRO A 275 -0.53 -2.03 19.66
CA PRO A 275 0.79 -2.30 20.23
C PRO A 275 0.80 -2.37 21.76
N SER A 276 -0.23 -1.86 22.42
CA SER A 276 -0.42 -1.93 23.87
C SER A 276 -1.39 -3.04 24.31
N GLY A 277 -2.05 -3.70 23.36
CA GLY A 277 -3.11 -4.66 23.58
C GLY A 277 -2.62 -6.09 23.89
N PRO A 278 -3.54 -7.08 23.85
CA PRO A 278 -3.24 -8.46 24.26
C PRO A 278 -2.19 -9.15 23.38
N HIS A 279 -2.00 -8.71 22.14
CA HIS A 279 -1.04 -9.28 21.20
C HIS A 279 0.34 -8.62 21.22
N ARG A 280 0.61 -7.70 22.15
CA ARG A 280 1.87 -6.94 22.19
C ARG A 280 3.12 -7.82 22.15
N GLU A 281 3.16 -8.87 22.96
CA GLU A 281 4.34 -9.74 23.04
C GLU A 281 4.50 -10.59 21.76
N ALA A 282 3.39 -11.08 21.20
CA ALA A 282 3.39 -11.79 19.93
C ALA A 282 3.86 -10.90 18.77
N LEU A 283 3.39 -9.65 18.72
CA LEU A 283 3.81 -8.63 17.76
C LEU A 283 5.31 -8.32 17.91
N ARG A 284 5.78 -8.06 19.14
CA ARG A 284 7.21 -7.81 19.40
C ARG A 284 8.08 -8.98 18.95
N ALA A 285 7.67 -10.21 19.26
CA ALA A 285 8.39 -11.41 18.87
C ALA A 285 8.42 -11.61 17.34
N LEU A 286 7.31 -11.34 16.63
CA LEU A 286 7.27 -11.38 15.16
C LEU A 286 8.24 -10.36 14.55
N LEU A 287 8.23 -9.13 15.04
CA LEU A 287 9.11 -8.07 14.54
C LEU A 287 10.60 -8.35 14.82
N GLU A 288 10.94 -8.90 15.98
CA GLU A 288 12.33 -9.27 16.26
C GLU A 288 12.76 -10.48 15.41
N GLN A 289 11.86 -11.44 15.20
CA GLN A 289 12.14 -12.57 14.32
C GLN A 289 12.38 -12.17 12.87
N ASP A 290 11.67 -11.15 12.36
CA ASP A 290 11.93 -10.60 11.02
C ASP A 290 13.30 -9.94 10.92
N ARG A 291 13.73 -9.20 11.96
CA ARG A 291 15.08 -8.61 12.01
C ARG A 291 16.17 -9.69 12.06
N ASP A 292 15.98 -10.72 12.89
CA ASP A 292 16.87 -11.88 12.95
C ASP A 292 16.94 -12.59 11.60
N LEU A 293 15.79 -12.72 10.93
CA LEU A 293 15.71 -13.31 9.60
C LEU A 293 16.51 -12.48 8.59
N GLU A 294 16.26 -11.18 8.50
CA GLU A 294 16.99 -10.31 7.56
C GLU A 294 18.49 -10.33 7.80
N ALA A 295 18.93 -10.28 9.06
CA ALA A 295 20.36 -10.35 9.39
C ALA A 295 20.99 -11.69 8.98
N ARG A 296 20.28 -12.81 9.15
CA ARG A 296 20.73 -14.12 8.65
C ARG A 296 20.80 -14.15 7.13
N LEU A 297 19.80 -13.59 6.45
CA LEU A 297 19.75 -13.54 4.99
C LEU A 297 20.85 -12.66 4.41
N LEU A 298 21.19 -11.54 5.06
CA LEU A 298 22.33 -10.68 4.66
C LEU A 298 23.68 -11.37 4.82
N ALA A 299 23.78 -12.35 5.72
CA ALA A 299 24.97 -13.16 5.91
C ALA A 299 25.02 -14.38 4.97
N ALA A 300 24.00 -14.60 4.14
CA ALA A 300 23.98 -15.71 3.19
C ALA A 300 24.97 -15.47 2.03
N PRO A 301 25.57 -16.54 1.45
CA PRO A 301 26.56 -16.40 0.38
C PRO A 301 26.04 -15.71 -0.89
N ASP A 302 24.73 -15.78 -1.14
CA ASP A 302 24.05 -15.20 -2.30
C ASP A 302 23.48 -13.79 -2.03
N ALA A 303 23.74 -13.22 -0.86
CA ALA A 303 23.26 -11.89 -0.49
C ALA A 303 24.03 -10.76 -1.18
N GLU A 304 23.45 -9.55 -1.20
CA GLU A 304 24.15 -8.34 -1.66
C GLU A 304 25.44 -8.14 -0.85
N ALA A 305 26.57 -7.99 -1.55
CA ALA A 305 27.88 -7.88 -0.93
C ALA A 305 27.98 -6.65 -0.01
N GLY A 306 28.64 -6.81 1.15
CA GLY A 306 28.94 -5.71 2.07
C GLY A 306 27.86 -5.41 3.11
N GLY A 307 26.70 -6.09 3.04
CA GLY A 307 25.62 -5.93 4.03
C GLY A 307 25.87 -6.65 5.36
N ALA A 308 26.73 -7.66 5.38
CA ALA A 308 27.14 -8.38 6.59
C ALA A 308 28.61 -8.81 6.56
N GLN A 309 29.25 -8.77 7.73
CA GLN A 309 30.63 -9.23 7.93
C GLN A 309 30.86 -9.56 9.40
N ALA A 310 31.67 -10.58 9.67
CA ALA A 310 32.08 -10.98 11.03
C ALA A 310 30.88 -11.22 12.00
N GLY A 311 29.78 -11.76 11.48
CA GLY A 311 28.58 -12.04 12.27
C GLY A 311 27.73 -10.80 12.63
N CYS A 312 28.07 -9.63 12.07
CA CYS A 312 27.28 -8.41 12.12
C CYS A 312 26.61 -8.15 10.77
N ALA A 313 25.37 -7.66 10.78
CA ALA A 313 24.61 -7.25 9.60
C ALA A 313 24.09 -5.81 9.78
N LEU A 314 24.15 -5.02 8.70
CA LEU A 314 23.56 -3.69 8.65
C LEU A 314 22.11 -3.80 8.17
N LEU A 315 21.16 -3.60 9.07
CA LEU A 315 19.74 -3.52 8.75
C LEU A 315 19.39 -2.08 8.39
N THR A 316 18.59 -1.92 7.34
CA THR A 316 18.10 -0.62 6.86
C THR A 316 16.58 -0.66 6.74
N GLU A 317 15.92 0.36 7.24
CA GLU A 317 14.46 0.49 7.16
C GLU A 317 14.11 1.91 6.75
N LEU A 318 13.48 2.05 5.58
CA LEU A 318 12.80 3.28 5.19
C LEU A 318 11.39 3.24 5.78
N SER A 319 11.08 4.22 6.61
CA SER A 319 9.76 4.40 7.22
C SER A 319 9.21 5.78 6.91
N SER A 320 7.89 5.91 6.93
CA SER A 320 7.18 7.17 6.80
C SER A 320 6.18 7.30 7.93
N TYR A 321 6.24 8.42 8.63
CA TYR A 321 5.26 8.81 9.62
C TYR A 321 4.67 10.16 9.21
N ALA A 322 3.38 10.18 8.89
CA ALA A 322 2.72 11.38 8.38
C ALA A 322 3.46 12.02 7.17
N LEU A 323 3.89 11.20 6.20
CA LEU A 323 4.70 11.59 5.03
C LEU A 323 6.09 12.16 5.36
N ASN A 324 6.55 12.05 6.61
CA ASN A 324 7.92 12.36 6.99
C ASN A 324 8.75 11.08 6.96
N ARG A 325 9.63 10.99 5.97
CA ARG A 325 10.49 9.83 5.79
C ARG A 325 11.66 9.84 6.75
N THR A 326 11.90 8.68 7.35
CA THR A 326 13.06 8.42 8.19
C THR A 326 13.75 7.15 7.71
N VAL A 327 15.08 7.16 7.71
CA VAL A 327 15.86 5.94 7.50
C VAL A 327 16.46 5.52 8.82
N SER A 328 16.13 4.31 9.24
CA SER A 328 16.69 3.68 10.43
C SER A 328 17.80 2.72 10.02
N LEU A 329 19.01 2.96 10.55
CA LEU A 329 20.16 2.09 10.40
C LEU A 329 20.40 1.36 11.72
N ARG A 330 20.53 0.04 11.69
CA ARG A 330 20.79 -0.78 12.89
C ARG A 330 21.84 -1.82 12.59
N LEU A 331 22.77 -2.00 13.53
CA LEU A 331 23.65 -3.16 13.54
C LEU A 331 22.94 -4.32 14.26
N HIS A 332 22.92 -5.50 13.65
CA HIS A 332 22.26 -6.68 14.20
C HIS A 332 23.11 -7.94 14.03
N GLY A 333 22.92 -8.93 14.90
CA GLY A 333 23.61 -10.22 14.86
C GLY A 333 24.15 -10.67 16.21
N ALA A 334 23.84 -11.90 16.61
CA ALA A 334 24.20 -12.45 17.92
C ALA A 334 25.72 -12.59 18.13
N ALA A 335 26.49 -12.75 17.05
CA ALA A 335 27.94 -12.83 17.09
C ALA A 335 28.63 -11.45 17.03
N CYS A 336 27.86 -10.36 16.93
CA CYS A 336 28.40 -9.02 16.76
C CYS A 336 28.96 -8.48 18.09
N LYS A 337 30.26 -8.68 18.32
CA LYS A 337 30.99 -8.20 19.51
C LYS A 337 31.89 -7.02 19.14
N LEU A 338 31.37 -5.82 19.33
CA LEU A 338 32.08 -4.56 19.07
C LEU A 338 32.79 -4.02 20.31
N GLN A 339 33.89 -3.31 20.10
CA GLN A 339 34.52 -2.47 21.11
C GLN A 339 33.59 -1.30 21.46
N SER A 340 33.36 -1.08 22.75
CA SER A 340 32.47 -0.01 23.24
C SER A 340 32.83 1.35 22.65
N GLY A 341 31.81 2.11 22.20
CA GLY A 341 31.98 3.45 21.63
C GLY A 341 32.57 3.51 20.22
N SER A 342 32.89 2.38 19.58
CA SER A 342 33.49 2.37 18.23
C SER A 342 32.49 2.53 17.09
N LEU A 343 31.20 2.21 17.33
CA LEU A 343 30.18 2.18 16.29
C LEU A 343 29.81 3.58 15.80
N ARG A 344 29.85 3.77 14.49
CA ARG A 344 29.39 4.97 13.80
C ARG A 344 28.59 4.59 12.56
N PHE A 345 27.64 5.45 12.20
CA PHE A 345 26.80 5.32 11.03
C PHE A 345 26.99 6.51 10.10
N ARG A 346 26.77 6.30 8.81
CA ARG A 346 26.75 7.34 7.79
C ARG A 346 25.61 7.10 6.81
N TRP A 347 24.97 8.17 6.39
CA TRP A 347 23.85 8.15 5.45
C TRP A 347 24.11 9.13 4.30
N ALA A 348 23.90 8.67 3.06
CA ALA A 348 23.97 9.49 1.85
C ALA A 348 25.25 10.35 1.72
N GLY A 349 26.39 9.81 2.16
CA GLY A 349 27.68 10.51 2.10
C GLY A 349 27.88 11.64 3.12
N GLY A 350 26.94 11.82 4.07
CA GLY A 350 27.05 12.81 5.15
C GLY A 350 28.11 12.45 6.21
N ASP A 351 28.07 13.14 7.35
CA ASP A 351 29.03 12.91 8.43
C ASP A 351 28.81 11.59 9.18
N TRP A 352 29.90 11.01 9.67
CA TRP A 352 29.87 9.85 10.57
C TRP A 352 29.32 10.25 11.94
N GLN A 353 28.29 9.55 12.40
CA GLN A 353 27.60 9.83 13.65
C GLN A 353 27.56 8.59 14.54
N ALA A 354 27.79 8.77 15.84
CA ALA A 354 27.58 7.71 16.83
C ALA A 354 26.07 7.44 17.00
N PRO A 355 25.64 6.21 17.36
CA PRO A 355 24.26 5.94 17.72
C PRO A 355 23.85 6.80 18.93
N ARG A 356 22.58 7.21 18.98
CA ARG A 356 22.04 7.99 20.11
C ARG A 356 22.02 7.19 21.42
N ASP A 357 21.75 5.89 21.31
CA ASP A 357 21.77 4.94 22.42
C ASP A 357 22.77 3.80 22.09
N PRO A 358 23.86 3.65 22.85
CA PRO A 358 24.81 2.55 22.67
C PRO A 358 24.20 1.16 22.92
N LEU A 359 23.14 1.08 23.73
CA LEU A 359 22.44 -0.18 24.08
C LEU A 359 21.39 -0.56 23.03
N GLN A 360 20.90 0.42 22.27
CA GLN A 360 20.08 0.21 21.09
C GLN A 360 20.73 0.92 19.90
N PRO A 361 21.75 0.31 19.26
CA PRO A 361 22.58 0.95 18.25
C PRO A 361 21.78 1.23 16.97
N ARG A 362 20.98 2.30 17.04
CA ARG A 362 20.10 2.80 16.01
C ARG A 362 20.50 4.21 15.67
N PHE A 363 20.65 4.45 14.38
CA PHE A 363 20.80 5.79 13.83
C PHE A 363 19.57 6.11 13.00
N HIS A 364 18.96 7.25 13.29
CA HIS A 364 17.82 7.77 12.54
C HIS A 364 18.31 8.94 11.69
N ALA A 365 18.38 8.75 10.38
CA ALA A 365 18.66 9.82 9.44
C ALA A 365 17.37 10.59 9.17
N LEU A 366 17.41 11.90 9.43
CA LEU A 366 16.31 12.84 9.20
C LEU A 366 16.82 14.12 8.55
N PRO A 367 16.09 14.68 7.56
CA PRO A 367 15.09 14.02 6.74
C PRO A 367 15.74 13.06 5.72
N ALA A 368 15.07 11.96 5.38
CA ALA A 368 15.43 11.25 4.14
C ALA A 368 14.98 12.08 2.93
N ALA A 369 15.71 12.04 1.81
CA ALA A 369 15.36 12.82 0.63
C ALA A 369 13.93 12.49 0.17
N ALA A 370 13.10 13.52 0.10
CA ALA A 370 11.80 13.50 -0.55
C ALA A 370 11.97 14.18 -1.91
N GLY A 371 11.64 13.46 -2.98
CA GLY A 371 11.76 13.97 -4.34
C GLY A 371 10.66 13.41 -5.22
N ALA A 372 10.33 14.11 -6.30
CA ALA A 372 9.34 13.65 -7.28
C ALA A 372 9.79 12.42 -8.08
N SER A 373 11.07 12.06 -8.00
CA SER A 373 11.68 10.93 -8.70
C SER A 373 12.29 9.94 -7.71
N SER A 374 12.27 8.66 -8.08
CA SER A 374 12.96 7.60 -7.34
C SER A 374 14.48 7.80 -7.36
N SER A 375 15.15 7.44 -6.27
CA SER A 375 16.61 7.51 -6.13
C SER A 375 17.12 6.39 -5.23
N THR A 376 18.44 6.28 -5.09
CA THR A 376 19.10 5.36 -4.17
C THR A 376 20.12 6.13 -3.34
N ALA A 377 20.22 5.79 -2.06
CA ALA A 377 21.22 6.37 -1.16
C ALA A 377 21.98 5.27 -0.42
N LEU A 378 23.26 5.54 -0.12
CA LEU A 378 24.14 4.61 0.57
C LEU A 378 24.01 4.77 2.09
N ALA A 379 23.73 3.66 2.78
CA ALA A 379 23.80 3.51 4.21
C ALA A 379 25.07 2.77 4.61
N GLU A 380 25.76 3.24 5.65
CA GLU A 380 27.03 2.66 6.08
C GLU A 380 27.12 2.58 7.60
N ALA A 381 27.83 1.56 8.08
CA ALA A 381 28.22 1.41 9.48
C ALA A 381 29.71 1.07 9.56
N ALA A 382 30.44 1.69 10.49
CA ALA A 382 31.84 1.40 10.76
C ALA A 382 32.03 1.16 12.27
N PHE A 383 32.81 0.14 12.62
CA PHE A 383 33.06 -0.23 14.01
C PHE A 383 34.34 -1.06 14.14
N THR A 384 34.85 -1.17 15.37
CA THR A 384 35.99 -2.02 15.70
C THR A 384 35.49 -3.25 16.45
N LEU A 385 35.90 -4.44 16.01
CA LEU A 385 35.61 -5.70 16.68
C LEU A 385 36.45 -5.83 17.97
N ALA A 386 36.03 -6.73 18.87
CA ALA A 386 36.77 -7.01 20.11
C ALA A 386 38.24 -7.46 19.88
N ASP A 387 38.57 -7.98 18.70
CA ASP A 387 39.92 -8.40 18.30
C ASP A 387 40.75 -7.26 17.66
N GLY A 388 40.22 -6.04 17.62
CA GLY A 388 40.89 -4.85 17.07
C GLY A 388 40.72 -4.64 15.56
N ARG A 389 40.08 -5.58 14.84
CA ARG A 389 39.81 -5.39 13.40
C ARG A 389 38.74 -4.32 13.17
N ILE A 390 38.95 -3.47 12.17
CA ILE A 390 37.97 -2.48 11.73
C ILE A 390 37.09 -3.10 10.64
N VAL A 391 35.77 -2.97 10.80
CA VAL A 391 34.76 -3.44 9.87
C VAL A 391 33.95 -2.27 9.35
N GLN A 392 33.64 -2.27 8.06
CA GLN A 392 32.72 -1.34 7.43
C GLN A 392 31.66 -2.12 6.65
N LEU A 393 30.40 -1.90 6.99
CA LEU A 393 29.24 -2.45 6.28
C LEU A 393 28.60 -1.35 5.43
N ARG A 394 28.03 -1.73 4.29
CA ARG A 394 27.40 -0.83 3.33
C ARG A 394 26.14 -1.45 2.75
N ARG A 395 25.09 -0.65 2.54
CA ARG A 395 23.85 -1.06 1.86
C ARG A 395 23.26 0.07 1.05
N ASN A 396 22.76 -0.27 -0.13
CA ASN A 396 21.93 0.64 -0.91
C ASN A 396 20.50 0.63 -0.34
N VAL A 397 19.93 1.82 -0.19
CA VAL A 397 18.55 2.00 0.24
C VAL A 397 17.80 2.70 -0.88
N ALA A 398 16.80 2.01 -1.42
CA ALA A 398 15.89 2.59 -2.41
C ALA A 398 15.01 3.65 -1.76
N LEU A 399 14.88 4.80 -2.43
CA LEU A 399 14.05 5.92 -2.04
C LEU A 399 13.01 6.14 -3.15
N PRO A 400 11.79 5.57 -3.05
CA PRO A 400 10.76 5.76 -4.08
C PRO A 400 10.36 7.23 -4.20
N ALA A 401 9.74 7.62 -5.31
CA ALA A 401 9.20 8.98 -5.45
C ALA A 401 8.23 9.34 -4.30
N GLN A 402 8.23 10.61 -3.89
CA GLN A 402 7.24 11.23 -3.00
C GLN A 402 6.57 12.39 -3.73
N PRO A 403 5.69 12.13 -4.71
CA PRO A 403 5.03 13.19 -5.48
C PRO A 403 4.15 14.07 -4.59
N GLY A 404 4.00 15.34 -4.98
CA GLY A 404 3.26 16.34 -4.20
C GLY A 404 1.79 16.00 -3.97
N TRP A 405 1.17 15.20 -4.85
CA TRP A 405 -0.24 14.79 -4.71
C TRP A 405 -0.48 13.93 -3.46
N LEU A 406 0.52 13.23 -2.93
CA LEU A 406 0.42 12.49 -1.66
C LEU A 406 0.04 13.42 -0.49
N ARG A 407 0.35 14.71 -0.61
CA ARG A 407 0.03 15.75 0.37
C ARG A 407 -1.36 16.35 0.15
N VAL A 408 -2.15 15.88 -0.81
CA VAL A 408 -3.50 16.38 -1.07
C VAL A 408 -4.51 15.48 -0.36
N ARG A 409 -5.43 16.07 0.40
CA ARG A 409 -6.51 15.36 1.11
C ARG A 409 -7.83 15.91 0.62
N ALA A 410 -8.61 15.06 -0.04
CA ALA A 410 -9.95 15.40 -0.47
C ALA A 410 -10.97 14.65 0.39
N GLU A 411 -11.80 15.39 1.12
CA GLU A 411 -12.88 14.88 1.95
C GLU A 411 -14.24 15.37 1.45
N PRO A 412 -15.34 14.68 1.79
CA PRO A 412 -16.68 15.11 1.38
C PRO A 412 -17.04 16.55 1.73
N ARG A 413 -16.48 17.10 2.81
CA ARG A 413 -16.72 18.49 3.25
C ARG A 413 -16.00 19.53 2.38
N ASP A 414 -15.00 19.13 1.61
CA ASP A 414 -14.19 20.04 0.80
C ASP A 414 -14.79 20.34 -0.57
N PHE A 415 -15.90 19.69 -0.89
CA PHE A 415 -16.62 19.89 -2.13
C PHE A 415 -17.99 20.49 -1.81
N VAL A 416 -18.34 21.52 -2.57
CA VAL A 416 -19.63 22.20 -2.46
C VAL A 416 -20.24 22.25 -3.84
N ALA A 417 -21.38 21.59 -4.01
CA ALA A 417 -22.14 21.68 -5.25
C ALA A 417 -23.29 22.69 -5.09
N GLN A 418 -23.39 23.62 -6.03
CA GLN A 418 -24.37 24.69 -6.05
C GLN A 418 -25.06 24.74 -7.41
N VAL A 419 -26.35 25.07 -7.41
CA VAL A 419 -27.10 25.38 -8.63
C VAL A 419 -27.36 26.89 -8.63
N GLN A 420 -26.93 27.58 -9.68
CA GLN A 420 -27.07 29.03 -9.82
C GLN A 420 -27.94 29.35 -11.06
N PRO A 421 -28.70 30.45 -11.04
CA PRO A 421 -29.37 30.96 -12.25
C PRO A 421 -28.32 31.40 -13.30
N ASP A 422 -28.54 31.07 -14.57
CA ASP A 422 -27.70 31.48 -15.70
C ASP A 422 -28.58 31.87 -16.90
N GLY A 423 -29.14 33.09 -16.86
CA GLY A 423 -30.20 33.50 -17.79
C GLY A 423 -31.46 32.67 -17.59
N GLU A 424 -31.97 32.08 -18.67
CA GLU A 424 -33.08 31.13 -18.62
C GLU A 424 -32.61 29.76 -18.08
N ALA A 425 -31.31 29.45 -18.21
CA ALA A 425 -30.74 28.18 -17.79
C ALA A 425 -30.39 28.14 -16.30
N ARG A 426 -29.84 26.98 -15.93
CA ARG A 426 -29.23 26.74 -14.64
C ARG A 426 -27.79 26.28 -14.84
N LEU A 427 -26.90 26.83 -14.05
CA LEU A 427 -25.51 26.40 -13.98
C LEU A 427 -25.33 25.58 -12.71
N LEU A 428 -24.99 24.31 -12.87
CA LEU A 428 -24.41 23.52 -11.79
C LEU A 428 -22.94 23.91 -11.67
N ARG A 429 -22.48 24.26 -10.48
CA ARG A 429 -21.08 24.52 -10.16
C ARG A 429 -20.65 23.64 -8.99
N VAL A 430 -19.47 23.05 -9.10
CA VAL A 430 -18.85 22.23 -8.05
C VAL A 430 -17.56 22.90 -7.63
N ASP A 431 -17.54 23.46 -6.43
CA ASP A 431 -16.38 24.12 -5.85
C ASP A 431 -15.56 23.14 -5.01
N PHE A 432 -14.25 23.18 -5.18
CA PHE A 432 -13.26 22.45 -4.38
C PHE A 432 -11.90 23.15 -4.47
N PRO A 433 -10.99 22.95 -3.49
CA PRO A 433 -9.63 23.48 -3.56
C PRO A 433 -8.91 23.07 -4.86
N PRO A 434 -8.24 23.98 -5.58
CA PRO A 434 -7.57 23.65 -6.84
C PRO A 434 -6.59 22.47 -6.76
N ALA A 435 -5.94 22.29 -5.60
CA ALA A 435 -5.05 21.17 -5.35
C ALA A 435 -5.75 19.80 -5.45
N HIS A 436 -7.07 19.71 -5.20
CA HIS A 436 -7.82 18.45 -5.23
C HIS A 436 -8.00 17.91 -6.64
N ARG A 437 -7.88 18.78 -7.66
CA ARG A 437 -8.03 18.39 -9.07
C ARG A 437 -7.16 17.20 -9.46
N VAL A 438 -5.96 17.09 -8.87
CA VAL A 438 -5.02 15.99 -9.15
C VAL A 438 -5.50 14.63 -8.65
N LEU A 439 -6.49 14.58 -7.75
CA LEU A 439 -7.02 13.33 -7.19
C LEU A 439 -8.37 12.92 -7.78
N ILE A 440 -9.02 13.81 -8.54
CA ILE A 440 -10.35 13.58 -9.09
C ILE A 440 -10.21 12.72 -10.36
N ASP A 441 -10.57 11.45 -10.26
CA ASP A 441 -10.64 10.56 -11.42
C ASP A 441 -11.93 10.75 -12.22
N LYS A 442 -12.96 11.29 -11.56
CA LYS A 442 -14.29 11.41 -12.13
C LYS A 442 -15.05 12.54 -11.47
N LEU A 443 -15.75 13.34 -12.26
CA LEU A 443 -16.69 14.33 -11.76
C LEU A 443 -17.92 14.28 -12.67
N GLU A 444 -19.07 13.86 -12.13
CA GLU A 444 -20.30 13.68 -12.89
C GLU A 444 -21.50 14.26 -12.17
N LEU A 445 -22.47 14.72 -12.96
CA LEU A 445 -23.84 14.88 -12.54
C LEU A 445 -24.62 13.60 -12.84
N VAL A 446 -25.22 13.00 -11.81
CA VAL A 446 -26.17 11.89 -11.93
C VAL A 446 -27.57 12.45 -11.74
N LEU A 447 -28.45 12.26 -12.72
CA LEU A 447 -29.81 12.77 -12.63
C LEU A 447 -30.85 11.72 -13.03
N ARG A 448 -32.01 11.77 -12.39
CA ARG A 448 -33.19 10.98 -12.77
C ARG A 448 -34.35 11.92 -13.06
N ARG A 449 -34.95 11.77 -14.25
CA ARG A 449 -36.17 12.49 -14.65
C ARG A 449 -37.40 11.70 -14.24
N ALA A 450 -38.49 12.36 -13.86
CA ALA A 450 -39.71 11.68 -13.49
C ALA A 450 -40.26 10.83 -14.63
N GLY A 451 -40.77 9.66 -14.27
CA GLY A 451 -41.24 8.67 -15.24
C GLY A 451 -40.11 7.92 -15.96
N SER A 452 -38.83 8.27 -15.75
CA SER A 452 -37.70 7.50 -16.24
C SER A 452 -37.23 6.48 -15.22
N ALA A 453 -37.04 5.24 -15.66
CA ALA A 453 -36.38 4.19 -14.87
C ALA A 453 -34.84 4.27 -14.95
N THR A 454 -34.29 5.09 -15.84
CA THR A 454 -32.84 5.17 -16.10
C THR A 454 -32.20 6.39 -15.46
N LEU A 455 -30.96 6.23 -15.02
CA LEU A 455 -30.11 7.32 -14.55
C LEU A 455 -29.33 7.90 -15.74
N GLU A 456 -29.43 9.21 -15.93
CA GLU A 456 -28.60 9.97 -16.86
C GLU A 456 -27.33 10.42 -16.13
N ARG A 457 -26.17 10.29 -16.79
CA ARG A 457 -24.86 10.66 -16.25
C ARG A 457 -24.18 11.64 -17.19
N LEU A 458 -23.92 12.84 -16.70
CA LEU A 458 -23.31 13.92 -17.48
C LEU A 458 -21.92 14.23 -16.90
N PRO A 459 -20.83 14.04 -17.67
CA PRO A 459 -19.49 14.35 -17.21
C PRO A 459 -19.30 15.87 -17.03
N ILE A 460 -18.59 16.24 -15.96
CA ILE A 460 -18.17 17.60 -15.67
C ILE A 460 -16.64 17.60 -15.68
N HIS A 461 -16.02 18.48 -16.46
CA HIS A 461 -14.57 18.51 -16.56
C HIS A 461 -13.95 19.10 -15.28
N PRO A 462 -13.02 18.44 -14.56
CA PRO A 462 -12.47 18.98 -13.30
C PRO A 462 -11.74 20.33 -13.46
N ALA A 463 -11.24 20.65 -14.66
CA ALA A 463 -10.67 21.97 -14.96
C ALA A 463 -11.70 23.08 -15.15
N GLN A 464 -12.95 22.72 -15.44
CA GLN A 464 -14.09 23.59 -15.60
C GLN A 464 -15.27 22.94 -14.88
N PRO A 465 -15.28 22.96 -13.52
CA PRO A 465 -16.21 22.17 -12.71
C PRO A 465 -17.61 22.79 -12.68
N GLN A 466 -18.14 23.07 -13.87
CA GLN A 466 -19.42 23.68 -14.11
C GLN A 466 -20.11 23.00 -15.29
N LEU A 467 -21.42 22.84 -15.20
CA LEU A 467 -22.23 22.22 -16.24
C LEU A 467 -23.53 23.01 -16.37
N ARG A 468 -23.80 23.52 -17.57
CA ARG A 468 -25.08 24.14 -17.87
C ARG A 468 -26.13 23.03 -18.02
N LEU A 469 -27.16 23.07 -17.20
CA LEU A 469 -28.26 22.12 -17.26
C LEU A 469 -29.11 22.43 -18.51
N PRO A 470 -29.48 21.42 -19.32
CA PRO A 470 -30.22 21.65 -20.55
C PRO A 470 -31.59 22.28 -20.26
N GLU A 471 -31.91 23.36 -20.97
CA GLU A 471 -33.23 23.99 -20.97
C GLU A 471 -34.15 23.30 -21.97
N GLY A 472 -35.39 22.98 -21.56
CA GLY A 472 -36.41 22.47 -22.48
C GLY A 472 -37.67 21.98 -21.78
N GLU A 473 -38.81 22.53 -22.24
CA GLU A 473 -40.22 22.24 -21.92
C GLU A 473 -40.49 21.26 -20.78
N GLY A 474 -40.61 21.86 -19.59
CA GLY A 474 -40.88 21.17 -18.35
C GLY A 474 -39.58 21.03 -17.56
N GLN A 475 -39.59 21.64 -16.39
CA GLN A 475 -39.12 20.98 -15.18
C GLN A 475 -39.86 19.61 -15.07
N ALA A 476 -39.56 18.67 -15.96
CA ALA A 476 -40.04 17.30 -15.96
C ALA A 476 -39.36 16.65 -14.77
N ARG A 477 -39.93 16.97 -13.59
CA ARG A 477 -39.59 16.61 -12.23
C ARG A 477 -38.31 15.81 -12.20
N ILE A 478 -37.15 16.49 -12.20
CA ILE A 478 -35.94 15.82 -11.76
C ILE A 478 -36.31 15.27 -10.37
N GLU A 479 -36.10 13.98 -10.12
CA GLU A 479 -36.41 13.33 -8.84
C GLU A 479 -35.15 13.13 -8.01
N LEU A 480 -34.02 13.06 -8.71
CA LEU A 480 -32.70 12.88 -8.17
C LEU A 480 -31.74 13.76 -8.94
N LEU A 481 -30.98 14.57 -8.21
CA LEU A 481 -29.84 15.31 -8.72
C LEU A 481 -28.69 15.00 -7.76
N GLU A 482 -27.66 14.32 -8.22
CA GLU A 482 -26.48 14.00 -7.44
C GLU A 482 -25.21 14.45 -8.16
N VAL A 483 -24.25 15.00 -7.44
CA VAL A 483 -22.87 15.13 -7.93
C VAL A 483 -22.07 13.95 -7.41
N GLU A 484 -21.38 13.24 -8.30
CA GLU A 484 -20.46 12.17 -7.98
C GLU A 484 -19.02 12.67 -8.25
N VAL A 485 -18.21 12.77 -7.20
CA VAL A 485 -16.75 12.91 -7.32
C VAL A 485 -16.14 11.54 -7.10
N GLY A 486 -15.46 11.02 -8.11
CA GLY A 486 -14.59 9.88 -7.97
C GLY A 486 -13.19 10.33 -7.54
N LEU A 487 -12.77 9.76 -6.42
CA LEU A 487 -11.40 9.72 -5.91
C LEU A 487 -11.07 8.23 -5.73
N SER A 488 -10.07 7.91 -4.89
CA SER A 488 -9.99 6.55 -4.33
C SER A 488 -11.34 6.12 -3.75
N ARG A 489 -12.13 7.01 -3.14
CA ARG A 489 -13.50 6.76 -2.69
C ARG A 489 -14.51 7.60 -3.48
N ARG A 490 -15.69 7.04 -3.76
CA ARG A 490 -16.79 7.80 -4.37
C ARG A 490 -17.47 8.68 -3.33
N ILE A 491 -17.57 9.97 -3.63
CA ILE A 491 -18.34 10.91 -2.83
C ILE A 491 -19.57 11.33 -3.63
N ARG A 492 -20.74 11.31 -2.98
CA ARG A 492 -22.01 11.71 -3.58
C ARG A 492 -22.72 12.74 -2.73
N TRP A 493 -23.20 13.80 -3.37
CA TRP A 493 -24.09 14.78 -2.74
C TRP A 493 -25.41 14.80 -3.48
N ARG A 494 -26.50 14.55 -2.75
CA ARG A 494 -27.83 14.80 -3.28
C ARG A 494 -28.13 16.30 -3.17
N LEU A 495 -28.39 16.91 -4.32
CA LEU A 495 -28.75 18.31 -4.43
C LEU A 495 -30.26 18.47 -4.32
N PRO A 496 -30.73 19.60 -3.76
CA PRO A 496 -32.16 19.92 -3.75
C PRO A 496 -32.67 19.95 -5.18
N VAL A 497 -33.75 19.22 -5.39
CA VAL A 497 -34.37 19.05 -6.71
C VAL A 497 -35.59 19.97 -6.88
N GLY A 498 -36.02 20.61 -5.79
CA GLY A 498 -37.06 21.63 -5.78
C GLY A 498 -36.47 23.03 -5.86
N PHE A 499 -36.78 23.73 -6.95
CA PHE A 499 -36.69 25.18 -7.08
C PHE A 499 -37.96 25.68 -7.74
#